data_AF-A0A956FZQ9-F1
#
_entry.id   AF-A0A956FZQ9-F1
#
_cell.length_a   1.000
_cell.length_b   1.000
_cell.length_c   1.000
_cell.angle_alpha   90.00
_cell.angle_beta   90.00
_cell.angle_gamma   90.00
#
_symmetry.space_group_name_H-M   'P 1'
#
loop_
_entity.id
_entity.type
_entity.pdbx_description
1 polymer ?
#
loop_
_entity_poly.entity_id
_entity_poly.type
_entity_poly.pdbx_seq_one_letter_code
_entity_poly.pdbx_strand_id
1 'polypeptide(L)' 'AHHITDRNAMPNGGYVAENGIALCPACHEKAERFHATGHALAGFHPDDLYRIVGSSREKAERASRRLG' A
#
# COMPACT_ATOMS: atom_id res chain seq x y z
N ALA A 1 7.14 7.94 1.26
CA ALA A 1 5.79 7.41 1.04
C ALA A 1 5.92 5.89 0.93
N HIS A 2 4.97 5.14 1.50
CA HIS A 2 4.94 3.68 1.45
C HIS A 2 3.90 3.22 0.43
N HIS A 3 4.20 2.16 -0.34
CA HIS A 3 3.21 1.51 -1.18
C HIS A 3 2.40 0.53 -0.33
N ILE A 4 1.09 0.71 -0.22
CA ILE A 4 0.25 -0.16 0.62
C ILE A 4 0.30 -1.62 0.09
N THR A 5 0.19 -1.80 -1.23
CA THR A 5 0.53 -3.05 -1.90
C THR A 5 1.87 -2.91 -2.64
N ASP A 6 2.72 -3.92 -2.49
CA ASP A 6 4.03 -3.97 -3.13
C ASP A 6 3.96 -3.64 -4.64
N ARG A 7 4.94 -2.87 -5.10
CA ARG A 7 5.01 -2.38 -6.49
C ARG A 7 5.03 -3.49 -7.53
N ASN A 8 5.58 -4.66 -7.20
CA ASN A 8 5.64 -5.81 -8.12
C ASN A 8 4.30 -6.55 -8.20
N ALA A 9 3.42 -6.34 -7.21
CA ALA A 9 2.06 -6.88 -7.19
C ALA A 9 1.02 -5.90 -7.76
N MET A 10 1.45 -4.74 -8.29
CA MET A 10 0.60 -3.71 -8.88
C MET A 10 0.88 -3.52 -10.37
N PRO A 11 -0.16 -3.36 -11.23
CA PRO A 11 0.03 -3.02 -12.64
C PRO A 11 0.87 -1.74 -12.78
N ASN A 12 1.78 -1.66 -13.74
CA ASN A 12 2.59 -0.44 -13.99
C ASN A 12 3.32 0.13 -12.74
N GLY A 13 3.60 -0.71 -11.74
CA GLY A 13 4.36 -0.35 -10.54
C GLY A 13 3.58 0.33 -9.42
N GLY A 14 2.29 0.66 -9.60
CA GLY A 14 1.45 1.10 -8.47
C GLY A 14 1.71 2.51 -7.96
N TYR A 15 2.38 3.38 -8.72
CA TYR A 15 2.71 4.76 -8.30
C TYR A 15 1.50 5.70 -8.43
N VAL A 16 0.45 5.40 -7.68
CA VAL A 16 -0.82 6.14 -7.65
C VAL A 16 -1.20 6.51 -6.22
N ALA A 17 -1.96 7.58 -6.04
CA ALA A 17 -2.37 8.06 -4.72
C ALA A 17 -3.17 6.98 -3.96
N GLU A 18 -3.96 6.19 -4.67
CA GLU A 18 -4.76 5.10 -4.15
C GLU A 18 -3.94 3.97 -3.52
N ASN A 19 -2.66 3.82 -3.89
CA ASN A 19 -1.73 2.82 -3.36
C ASN A 19 -0.69 3.44 -2.40
N GLY A 20 -0.74 4.76 -2.18
CA GLY A 20 0.28 5.47 -1.41
C GLY A 20 -0.23 5.89 -0.04
N ILE A 21 0.62 5.76 0.98
CA ILE A 21 0.40 6.36 2.30
C ILE A 21 1.65 7.06 2.82
N ALA A 22 1.48 8.23 3.43
CA ALA A 22 2.55 8.92 4.14
C ALA A 22 2.60 8.44 5.60
N LEU A 23 3.74 7.89 6.01
CA LEU A 23 3.97 7.36 7.35
C LEU A 23 5.23 8.00 7.94
N CYS A 24 5.26 8.19 9.26
CA CYS A 24 6.50 8.48 9.97
C CYS A 24 7.43 7.23 9.93
N PRO A 25 8.74 7.37 10.21
CA PRO A 25 9.70 6.27 10.09
C PRO A 25 9.29 5.00 10.85
N ALA A 26 8.88 5.13 12.12
CA ALA A 26 8.45 3.99 12.94
C ALA A 26 7.18 3.30 12.41
N CYS A 27 6.28 4.05 11.77
CA CYS A 27 5.09 3.47 11.14
C CYS A 27 5.43 2.81 9.79
N HIS A 28 6.41 3.36 9.07
CA HIS A 28 6.92 2.78 7.83
C HIS A 28 7.49 1.39 8.09
N GLU A 29 8.34 1.23 9.10
CA GLU A 29 8.92 -0.07 9.49
C GLU A 29 7.83 -1.12 9.85
N LYS A 30 6.76 -0.69 10.53
CA LYS A 30 5.64 -1.56 10.88
C LYS A 30 4.86 -2.03 9.65
N ALA A 31 4.69 -1.17 8.64
CA ALA A 31 4.04 -1.52 7.38
C ALA A 31 4.93 -2.45 6.53
N GLU A 32 6.23 -2.15 6.45
CA GLU A 32 7.24 -2.97 5.74
C GLU A 32 7.32 -4.40 6.27
N ARG A 33 7.08 -4.62 7.57
CA ARG A 33 7.04 -5.98 8.14
C ARG A 33 6.09 -6.90 7.38
N PHE A 34 4.94 -6.40 6.91
CA PHE A 34 4.01 -7.21 6.13
C PHE A 34 4.61 -7.60 4.78
N HIS A 35 5.30 -6.70 4.08
CA HIS A 35 5.97 -7.03 2.82
C HIS A 35 7.12 -8.03 3.01
N ALA A 36 7.86 -7.89 4.10
CA ALA A 36 8.99 -8.78 4.41
C ALA A 36 8.57 -10.17 4.89
N THR A 37 7.46 -10.29 5.63
CA THR A 37 7.13 -11.52 6.36
C THR A 37 5.75 -12.11 6.04
N GLY A 38 4.87 -11.37 5.36
CA GLY A 38 3.46 -11.73 5.19
C GLY A 38 2.61 -11.58 6.47
N HIS A 39 3.20 -11.17 7.60
CA HIS A 39 2.50 -11.03 8.88
C HIS A 39 2.42 -9.56 9.30
N ALA A 40 1.21 -9.01 9.30
CA ALA A 40 0.96 -7.62 9.67
C ALA A 40 0.91 -7.44 11.18
N LEU A 41 1.36 -6.27 11.65
CA LEU A 41 1.02 -5.78 12.98
C LEU A 41 -0.42 -5.25 12.98
N ALA A 42 -1.05 -5.24 14.15
CA ALA A 42 -2.40 -4.70 14.30
C ALA A 42 -2.48 -3.25 13.79
N GLY A 43 -3.40 -2.98 12.86
CA GLY A 43 -3.58 -1.66 12.22
C GLY A 43 -2.62 -1.36 11.07
N PHE A 44 -1.72 -2.29 10.72
CA PHE A 44 -0.75 -2.16 9.62
C PHE A 44 -0.96 -3.20 8.51
N HIS A 45 -2.08 -3.93 8.52
CA HIS A 45 -2.45 -4.74 7.38
C HIS A 45 -2.75 -3.83 6.18
N PRO A 46 -2.44 -4.21 4.93
CA PRO A 46 -2.74 -3.38 3.76
C PRO A 46 -4.19 -2.88 3.73
N ASP A 47 -5.16 -3.70 4.12
CA ASP A 47 -6.57 -3.28 4.20
C ASP A 47 -6.83 -2.17 5.22
N ASP A 48 -6.11 -2.18 6.36
CA ASP A 48 -6.17 -1.09 7.34
C ASP A 48 -5.60 0.20 6.76
N LEU A 49 -4.45 0.11 6.07
CA LEU A 49 -3.80 1.25 5.46
C LEU A 49 -4.64 1.84 4.31
N TYR A 50 -5.24 0.99 3.48
CA TYR A 50 -6.17 1.41 2.44
C TYR A 50 -7.37 2.16 3.00
N ARG A 51 -7.94 1.65 4.11
CA ARG A 51 -9.06 2.30 4.80
C ARG A 51 -8.70 3.68 5.32
N ILE A 52 -7.47 3.88 5.83
CA ILE A 52 -6.99 5.19 6.30
C ILE A 52 -6.98 6.22 5.16
N VAL A 53 -6.58 5.82 3.96
CA VAL A 53 -6.50 6.73 2.79
C VAL A 53 -7.78 6.76 1.95
N GLY A 54 -8.86 6.12 2.40
CA GLY A 54 -10.14 6.07 1.67
C GLY A 54 -10.11 5.26 0.36
N SER A 55 -9.12 4.37 0.23
CA SER A 55 -8.85 3.59 -0.97
C SER A 55 -9.12 2.09 -0.76
N SER A 56 -8.78 1.27 -1.75
CA SER A 56 -8.76 -0.18 -1.69
C SER A 56 -7.76 -0.71 -2.72
N ARG A 57 -7.35 -1.98 -2.58
CA ARG A 57 -6.53 -2.66 -3.59
C ARG A 57 -7.11 -2.53 -4.99
N GLU A 58 -8.42 -2.73 -5.13
CA GLU A 58 -9.11 -2.66 -6.42
C GLU A 58 -9.08 -1.24 -7.03
N LYS A 59 -9.26 -0.19 -6.22
CA LYS A 59 -9.13 1.21 -6.68
C LYS A 59 -7.70 1.50 -7.12
N ALA A 60 -6.72 1.07 -6.34
CA ALA A 60 -5.30 1.19 -6.65
C ALA A 60 -4.93 0.48 -7.96
N GLU A 61 -5.37 -0.76 -8.16
CA GLU A 61 -5.13 -1.50 -9.41
C GLU A 61 -5.75 -0.81 -10.62
N ARG A 62 -7.00 -0.31 -10.52
CA ARG A 62 -7.64 0.45 -11.59
C ARG A 62 -6.90 1.74 -11.92
N ALA A 63 -6.51 2.52 -10.92
CA ALA A 63 -5.75 3.74 -11.12
C ALA A 63 -4.40 3.43 -11.77
N SER A 64 -3.71 2.38 -11.30
CA SER A 64 -2.40 2.02 -11.81
C SER A 64 -2.42 1.50 -13.25
N ARG A 65 -3.48 0.79 -13.65
CA ARG A 65 -3.68 0.38 -15.05
C ARG A 65 -3.78 1.55 -16.03
N ARG A 66 -4.17 2.75 -15.58
CA ARG A 66 -4.28 3.96 -16.42
C ARG A 66 -2.93 4.66 -16.66
N LEU A 67 -1.86 4.18 -16.03
CA LEU A 67 -0.49 4.73 -16.22
C LEU A 67 0.20 4.23 -17.50
N GLY A 68 -0.35 3.22 -18.17
CA GLY A 68 0.11 2.69 -19.45
C GLY A 68 -1.03 2.65 -20.46
#